data_AF-D9PNH0-F1
#
_entry.id   AF-D9PNH0-F1
#
_cell.length_a   1.000
_cell.length_b   1.000
_cell.length_c   1.000
_cell.angle_alpha   90.00
_cell.angle_beta   90.00
_cell.angle_gamma   90.00
#
_symmetry.space_group_name_H-M   'P 1'
#
loop_
_entity.id
_entity.type
_entity.pdbx_description
1 polymer ?
#
loop_
_entity_poly.entity_id
_entity_poly.type
_entity_poly.pdbx_seq_one_letter_code
_entity_poly.pdbx_strand_id
1 'polypeptide(L)'
;MLDTYKKIYSILDARERGLGAAVLALSMIVGLVESVGVASLMPFIAVLSDPETVETNRFLATAYDWLGFASLDRFLLFLGIAVFVVLVGSLAIKGVGIWAQMKFARQRSHAWACRLIASYLGQPYEWFLNRHSGELGASVLAEVVQVVTGSLIPALQAASSAFLAVWLFALLVVVDPLLAVSATVVMGASYGGLIFAVKATVRRIGADW
;
A
#
# COMPACT_ATOMS: atom_id res chain seq x y z
N MET A 1 -11.31 -21.42 1.80
CA MET A 1 -10.27 -20.38 1.67
C MET A 1 -9.86 -19.77 3.02
N LEU A 2 -10.81 -19.44 3.92
CA LEU A 2 -10.51 -18.91 5.27
C LEU A 2 -9.64 -19.85 6.13
N ASP A 3 -9.77 -21.17 6.00
CA ASP A 3 -8.96 -22.14 6.75
C ASP A 3 -7.49 -22.17 6.29
N THR A 4 -7.24 -21.88 5.01
CA THR A 4 -5.88 -21.72 4.49
C THR A 4 -5.20 -20.52 5.13
N TYR A 5 -5.92 -19.40 5.27
CA TYR A 5 -5.42 -18.21 5.96
C TYR A 5 -5.20 -18.46 7.46
N LYS A 6 -6.09 -19.19 8.15
CA LYS A 6 -5.88 -19.59 9.54
C LYS A 6 -4.65 -20.48 9.72
N LYS A 7 -4.42 -21.45 8.83
CA LYS A 7 -3.22 -22.31 8.86
C LYS A 7 -1.95 -21.51 8.60
N ILE A 8 -1.98 -20.58 7.64
CA ILE A 8 -0.86 -19.65 7.39
C ILE A 8 -0.60 -18.79 8.62
N TYR A 9 -1.65 -18.30 9.28
CA TYR A 9 -1.54 -17.46 10.47
C TYR A 9 -1.05 -18.22 11.72
N SER A 10 -1.32 -19.53 11.82
CA SER A 10 -0.75 -20.38 12.87
C SER A 10 0.73 -20.71 12.67
N ILE A 11 1.25 -20.52 11.45
CA ILE A 11 2.68 -20.70 11.13
C ILE A 11 3.49 -19.43 11.46
N LEU A 12 2.82 -18.28 11.65
CA LEU A 12 3.48 -17.01 12.00
C LEU A 12 4.09 -17.07 13.42
N ASP A 13 5.39 -16.81 13.48
CA ASP A 13 6.14 -16.70 14.74
C ASP A 13 5.80 -15.37 15.47
N ALA A 14 5.93 -15.34 16.80
CA ALA A 14 5.59 -14.16 17.61
C ALA A 14 6.43 -12.92 17.24
N ARG A 15 7.69 -13.12 16.83
CA ARG A 15 8.57 -12.07 16.29
C ARG A 15 8.08 -11.49 14.97
N GLU A 16 7.39 -12.29 14.15
CA GLU A 16 6.90 -11.89 12.83
C GLU A 16 5.67 -10.99 12.94
N ARG A 17 4.86 -11.21 13.99
CA ARG A 17 3.70 -10.36 14.30
C ARG A 17 4.12 -8.96 14.73
N GLY A 18 5.20 -8.84 15.52
CA GLY A 18 5.76 -7.54 15.91
C GLY A 18 6.34 -6.74 14.74
N LEU A 19 7.08 -7.41 13.85
CA LEU A 19 7.61 -6.75 12.64
C LEU A 19 6.50 -6.39 11.64
N GLY A 20 5.48 -7.22 11.48
CA GLY A 20 4.29 -6.90 10.68
C GLY A 20 3.55 -5.68 11.21
N ALA A 21 3.38 -5.58 12.54
CA ALA A 21 2.81 -4.40 13.18
C ALA A 21 3.65 -3.14 12.96
N ALA A 22 4.98 -3.25 13.01
CA ALA A 22 5.88 -2.11 12.72
C ALA A 22 5.75 -1.64 11.26
N VAL A 23 5.63 -2.56 10.29
CA VAL A 23 5.40 -2.22 8.88
C VAL A 23 4.04 -1.58 8.66
N LEU A 24 3.00 -2.04 9.37
CA LEU A 24 1.68 -1.40 9.35
C LEU A 24 1.73 0.02 9.93
N ALA A 25 2.38 0.22 11.08
CA ALA A 25 2.55 1.54 11.68
C ALA A 25 3.32 2.49 10.76
N LEU A 26 4.40 2.02 10.13
CA LEU A 26 5.14 2.79 9.12
C LEU A 26 4.23 3.17 7.95
N SER A 27 3.37 2.25 7.50
CA SER A 27 2.43 2.51 6.41
C SER A 27 1.43 3.62 6.78
N MET A 28 0.95 3.67 8.04
CA MET A 28 0.10 4.77 8.51
C MET A 28 0.82 6.12 8.44
N ILE A 29 2.07 6.16 8.89
CA ILE A 29 2.90 7.38 8.84
C ILE A 29 3.08 7.84 7.40
N VAL A 30 3.39 6.91 6.48
CA VAL A 30 3.50 7.21 5.05
C VAL A 30 2.20 7.81 4.52
N GLY A 31 1.04 7.21 4.83
CA GLY A 31 -0.26 7.73 4.39
C GLY A 31 -0.57 9.13 4.93
N LEU A 32 -0.23 9.42 6.18
CA LEU A 32 -0.39 10.76 6.77
C LEU A 32 0.50 11.79 6.08
N VAL A 33 1.78 11.47 5.89
CA VAL A 33 2.74 12.36 5.25
C VAL A 33 2.38 12.62 3.78
N GLU A 34 1.95 11.60 3.06
CA GLU A 34 1.49 11.72 1.67
C GLU A 34 0.24 12.62 1.58
N SER A 35 -0.69 12.46 2.53
CA SER A 35 -1.89 13.29 2.59
C SER A 35 -1.57 14.76 2.86
N VAL A 36 -0.62 15.05 3.76
CA VAL A 36 -0.11 16.42 3.97
C VAL A 36 0.56 16.96 2.71
N GLY A 37 1.33 16.13 2.01
CA GLY A 37 1.94 16.49 0.72
C GLY A 37 0.92 16.90 -0.32
N VAL A 38 -0.14 16.10 -0.51
CA VAL A 38 -1.22 16.42 -1.45
C VAL A 38 -2.03 17.64 -0.98
N ALA A 39 -2.36 17.72 0.32
CA ALA A 39 -3.10 18.86 0.87
C ALA A 39 -2.34 20.18 0.75
N SER A 40 -1.00 20.15 0.73
CA SER A 40 -0.18 21.36 0.53
C SER A 40 -0.34 22.01 -0.85
N LEU A 41 -0.82 21.26 -1.86
CA LEU A 41 -1.13 21.83 -3.17
C LEU A 41 -2.31 22.79 -3.14
N MET A 42 -3.29 22.54 -2.27
CA MET A 42 -4.53 23.32 -2.17
C MET A 42 -4.26 24.82 -1.93
N PRO A 43 -3.50 25.24 -0.89
CA PRO A 43 -3.21 26.66 -0.67
C PRO A 43 -2.38 27.27 -1.81
N PHE A 44 -1.49 26.50 -2.45
CA PHE A 44 -0.71 27.00 -3.58
C PHE A 44 -1.57 27.29 -4.80
N ILE A 45 -2.46 26.38 -5.19
CA ILE A 45 -3.40 26.59 -6.31
C ILE A 45 -4.36 27.73 -5.98
N ALA A 46 -4.83 27.84 -4.74
CA ALA A 46 -5.75 28.89 -4.32
C ALA A 46 -5.11 30.29 -4.47
N VAL A 47 -3.89 30.48 -3.98
CA VAL A 47 -3.16 31.76 -4.11
C VAL A 47 -2.77 32.06 -5.55
N LEU A 48 -2.44 31.04 -6.35
CA LEU A 48 -2.09 31.21 -7.76
C LEU A 48 -3.32 31.60 -8.62
N SER A 49 -4.50 31.09 -8.26
CA SER A 49 -5.74 31.32 -9.02
C SER A 49 -6.38 32.67 -8.67
N ASP A 50 -6.29 33.08 -7.41
CA ASP A 50 -6.79 34.37 -6.94
C ASP A 50 -5.87 34.94 -5.84
N PRO A 51 -5.09 36.00 -6.15
CA PRO A 51 -4.23 36.70 -5.21
C PRO A 51 -4.95 37.21 -3.95
N GLU A 52 -6.24 37.56 -4.04
CA GLU A 52 -7.03 38.08 -2.89
C GLU A 52 -7.29 37.00 -1.83
N THR A 53 -7.06 35.71 -2.16
CA THR A 53 -7.19 34.60 -1.22
C THR A 53 -6.20 34.68 -0.05
N VAL A 54 -5.05 35.34 -0.24
CA VAL A 54 -4.04 35.53 0.82
C VAL A 54 -4.60 36.39 1.96
N GLU A 55 -5.40 37.41 1.63
CA GLU A 55 -6.00 38.32 2.61
C GLU A 55 -7.28 37.73 3.22
N THR A 56 -8.03 36.95 2.44
CA THR A 56 -9.32 36.42 2.87
C THR A 56 -9.18 35.22 3.82
N ASN A 57 -8.12 34.43 3.70
CA ASN A 57 -7.89 33.25 4.54
C ASN A 57 -6.94 33.55 5.70
N ARG A 58 -7.48 33.51 6.93
CA ARG A 58 -6.74 33.79 8.18
C ARG A 58 -5.43 32.98 8.32
N PHE A 59 -5.36 31.75 7.82
CA PHE A 59 -4.13 30.94 7.87
C PHE A 59 -3.06 31.45 6.89
N LEU A 60 -3.46 31.87 5.69
CA LEU A 60 -2.55 32.41 4.67
C LEU A 60 -2.11 33.84 5.04
N ALA A 61 -3.02 34.68 5.54
CA ALA A 61 -2.71 36.03 6.01
C ALA A 61 -1.71 36.01 7.17
N THR A 62 -1.91 35.13 8.16
CA THR A 62 -0.97 35.01 9.29
C THR A 62 0.41 34.54 8.82
N ALA A 63 0.48 33.62 7.85
CA ALA A 63 1.76 33.19 7.28
C ALA A 63 2.42 34.32 6.46
N TYR A 64 1.65 35.09 5.70
CA TYR A 64 2.14 36.22 4.92
C TYR A 64 2.73 37.32 5.81
N ASP A 65 2.00 37.72 6.85
CA ASP A 65 2.43 38.74 7.81
C ASP A 65 3.62 38.29 8.65
N TRP A 66 3.64 37.01 9.07
CA TRP A 66 4.73 36.47 9.89
C TRP A 66 6.03 36.29 9.10
N LEU A 67 5.95 35.93 7.81
CA LEU A 67 7.12 35.88 6.93
C LEU A 67 7.54 37.24 6.38
N GLY A 68 6.73 38.29 6.55
CA GLY A 68 7.09 39.68 6.25
C GLY A 68 7.35 39.95 4.76
N PHE A 69 6.70 39.23 3.86
CA PHE A 69 6.91 39.40 2.42
C PHE A 69 6.25 40.69 1.92
N ALA A 70 7.02 41.54 1.23
CA ALA A 70 6.52 42.81 0.67
C ALA A 70 5.88 42.69 -0.73
N SER A 71 5.87 41.49 -1.33
CA SER A 71 5.36 41.25 -2.69
C SER A 71 4.76 39.86 -2.80
N LEU A 72 3.57 39.78 -3.40
CA LEU A 72 2.80 38.56 -3.59
C LEU A 72 3.55 37.54 -4.47
N ASP A 73 4.30 37.99 -5.48
CA ASP A 73 5.11 37.12 -6.34
C ASP A 73 6.19 36.36 -5.56
N ARG A 74 6.83 37.03 -4.58
CA ARG A 74 7.85 36.40 -3.72
C ARG A 74 7.23 35.39 -2.76
N PHE A 75 6.03 35.68 -2.26
CA PHE A 75 5.27 34.76 -1.43
C PHE A 75 4.85 33.51 -2.23
N LEU A 76 4.37 33.69 -3.46
CA LEU A 76 4.03 32.60 -4.38
C LEU A 76 5.25 31.72 -4.70
N LEU A 77 6.41 32.33 -4.97
CA LEU A 77 7.65 31.60 -5.23
C LEU A 77 8.10 30.79 -4.00
N PHE A 78 8.03 31.39 -2.81
CA PHE A 78 8.31 30.68 -1.55
C PHE A 78 7.34 29.52 -1.32
N LEU A 79 6.04 29.76 -1.47
CA LEU A 79 5.00 28.75 -1.29
C LEU A 79 5.17 27.60 -2.29
N GLY A 80 5.51 27.90 -3.54
CA GLY A 80 5.82 26.89 -4.56
C GLY A 80 7.02 26.02 -4.18
N ILE A 81 8.12 26.62 -3.70
CA ILE A 81 9.29 25.87 -3.21
C ILE A 81 8.92 25.03 -1.99
N ALA A 82 8.16 25.59 -1.04
CA ALA A 82 7.74 24.87 0.17
C ALA A 82 6.89 23.65 -0.19
N VAL A 83 5.88 23.82 -1.05
CA VAL A 83 5.03 22.74 -1.55
C VAL A 83 5.86 21.70 -2.30
N PHE A 84 6.79 22.13 -3.15
CA PHE A 84 7.69 21.22 -3.85
C PHE A 84 8.52 20.37 -2.88
N VAL A 85 9.14 20.97 -1.86
CA VAL A 85 9.93 20.26 -0.85
C VAL A 85 9.06 19.28 -0.06
N VAL A 86 7.87 19.69 0.36
CA VAL A 86 6.93 18.81 1.09
C VAL A 86 6.49 17.64 0.20
N LEU A 87 6.15 17.89 -1.07
CA LEU A 87 5.78 16.84 -2.03
C LEU A 87 6.91 15.85 -2.26
N VAL A 88 8.11 16.32 -2.61
CA VAL A 88 9.26 15.46 -2.85
C VAL A 88 9.64 14.68 -1.59
N GLY A 89 9.61 15.33 -0.42
CA GLY A 89 9.84 14.68 0.87
C GLY A 89 8.82 13.60 1.18
N SER A 90 7.54 13.86 0.91
CA SER A 90 6.47 12.86 1.10
C SER A 90 6.65 11.64 0.20
N LEU A 91 7.06 11.86 -1.06
CA LEU A 91 7.34 10.81 -2.02
C LEU A 91 8.58 9.98 -1.65
N ALA A 92 9.62 10.63 -1.10
CA ALA A 92 10.80 9.95 -0.58
C ALA A 92 10.43 9.04 0.60
N ILE A 93 9.63 9.53 1.55
CA ILE A 93 9.14 8.75 2.70
C ILE A 93 8.30 7.55 2.21
N LYS A 94 7.45 7.76 1.19
CA LYS A 94 6.72 6.66 0.54
C LYS A 94 7.64 5.61 -0.06
N GLY A 95 8.72 6.01 -0.73
CA GLY A 95 9.74 5.11 -1.25
C GLY A 95 10.37 4.25 -0.15
N VAL A 96 10.70 4.85 1.00
CA VAL A 96 11.20 4.12 2.18
C VAL A 96 10.16 3.14 2.72
N GLY A 97 8.88 3.53 2.77
CA GLY A 97 7.77 2.66 3.15
C GLY A 97 7.68 1.41 2.28
N ILE A 98 7.71 1.59 0.95
CA ILE A 98 7.69 0.48 -0.02
C ILE A 98 8.91 -0.44 0.16
N TRP A 99 10.10 0.13 0.33
CA TRP A 99 11.31 -0.64 0.56
C TRP A 99 11.22 -1.47 1.84
N ALA A 100 10.71 -0.90 2.94
CA ALA A 100 10.53 -1.61 4.20
C ALA A 100 9.54 -2.77 4.07
N GLN A 101 8.43 -2.56 3.38
CA GLN A 101 7.44 -3.60 3.06
C GLN A 101 8.06 -4.74 2.25
N MET A 102 8.80 -4.42 1.17
CA MET A 102 9.48 -5.43 0.34
C MET A 102 10.55 -6.19 1.12
N LYS A 103 11.35 -5.50 1.94
CA LYS A 103 12.37 -6.11 2.77
C LYS A 103 11.76 -7.09 3.78
N PHE A 104 10.68 -6.68 4.44
CA PHE A 104 9.95 -7.55 5.36
C PHE A 104 9.43 -8.79 4.64
N ALA A 105 8.75 -8.62 3.50
CA ALA A 105 8.21 -9.72 2.70
C ALA A 105 9.30 -10.72 2.28
N ARG A 106 10.44 -10.24 1.78
CA ARG A 106 11.58 -11.10 1.37
C ARG A 106 12.22 -11.84 2.55
N GLN A 107 12.43 -11.17 3.68
CA GLN A 107 13.02 -11.82 4.86
C GLN A 107 12.11 -12.91 5.44
N ARG A 108 10.79 -12.68 5.45
CA ARG A 108 9.82 -13.69 5.91
C ARG A 108 9.75 -14.87 4.95
N SER A 109 9.73 -14.58 3.65
CA SER A 109 9.76 -15.58 2.58
C SER A 109 10.91 -16.59 2.77
N HIS A 110 12.12 -16.09 3.02
CA HIS A 110 13.28 -16.94 3.23
C HIS A 110 13.17 -17.80 4.50
N ALA A 111 12.77 -17.21 5.64
CA ALA A 111 12.63 -17.93 6.90
C ALA A 111 11.62 -19.08 6.81
N TRP A 112 10.52 -18.86 6.09
CA TRP A 112 9.47 -19.86 5.92
C TRP A 112 9.86 -20.96 4.95
N ALA A 113 10.58 -20.61 3.88
CA ALA A 113 11.14 -21.60 2.98
C ALA A 113 12.07 -22.58 3.71
N CYS A 114 12.96 -22.06 4.57
CA CYS A 114 13.83 -22.90 5.40
C CYS A 114 13.07 -23.78 6.39
N ARG A 115 12.04 -23.24 7.07
CA ARG A 115 11.20 -24.01 8.00
C ARG A 115 10.44 -25.14 7.30
N LEU A 116 9.89 -24.86 6.11
CA LEU A 116 9.13 -25.85 5.35
C LEU A 116 10.05 -26.97 4.87
N ILE A 117 11.23 -26.64 4.31
CA ILE A 117 12.23 -27.64 3.94
C ILE A 117 12.68 -28.47 5.16
N ALA A 118 12.90 -27.84 6.31
CA ALA A 118 13.25 -28.55 7.55
C ALA A 118 12.15 -29.53 7.99
N SER A 119 10.86 -29.16 7.86
CA SER A 119 9.78 -30.09 8.19
C SER A 119 9.64 -31.23 7.18
N TYR A 120 9.97 -30.99 5.91
CA TYR A 120 10.03 -32.06 4.90
C TYR A 120 11.17 -33.04 5.19
N LEU A 121 12.35 -32.54 5.55
CA LEU A 121 13.51 -33.37 5.92
C LEU A 121 13.29 -34.18 7.20
N GLY A 122 12.42 -33.72 8.10
CA GLY A 122 12.06 -34.43 9.33
C GLY A 122 11.01 -35.54 9.19
N GLN A 123 10.51 -35.82 7.98
CA GLN A 123 9.54 -36.89 7.75
C GLN A 123 10.16 -38.29 7.92
N PRO A 124 9.39 -39.30 8.34
CA PRO A 124 9.89 -40.66 8.48
C PRO A 124 10.35 -41.23 7.12
N TYR A 125 11.37 -42.10 7.14
CA TYR A 125 11.96 -42.67 5.94
C TYR A 125 10.94 -43.38 5.03
N GLU A 126 9.89 -43.96 5.62
CA GLU A 126 8.76 -44.59 4.91
C GLU A 126 8.01 -43.62 3.98
N TRP A 127 7.97 -42.34 4.32
CA TRP A 127 7.37 -41.31 3.47
C TRP A 127 8.19 -41.05 2.20
N PHE A 128 9.52 -41.17 2.31
CA PHE A 128 10.44 -41.04 1.18
C PHE A 128 10.47 -42.28 0.28
N LEU A 129 10.21 -43.49 0.81
CA LEU A 129 10.22 -44.73 0.03
C LEU A 129 9.16 -44.78 -1.09
N ASN A 130 8.07 -44.02 -0.94
CA ASN A 130 6.98 -43.97 -1.92
C ASN A 130 7.12 -42.81 -2.94
N ARG A 131 8.24 -42.06 -2.95
CA ARG A 131 8.44 -40.88 -3.81
C ARG A 131 9.86 -40.78 -4.34
N HIS A 132 10.02 -40.39 -5.60
CA HIS A 132 11.34 -40.16 -6.19
C HIS A 132 12.03 -38.95 -5.53
N SER A 133 13.24 -39.15 -5.01
CA SER A 133 14.03 -38.12 -4.32
C SER A 133 14.37 -36.91 -5.20
N GLY A 134 14.58 -37.13 -6.51
CA GLY A 134 14.82 -36.07 -7.50
C GLY A 134 13.59 -35.19 -7.76
N GLU A 135 12.40 -35.79 -7.81
CA GLU A 135 11.14 -35.05 -7.95
C GLU A 135 10.77 -34.32 -6.67
N LEU A 136 11.04 -34.90 -5.50
CA LEU A 136 10.80 -34.27 -4.21
C LEU A 136 11.62 -32.99 -4.02
N GLY A 137 12.92 -33.01 -4.31
CA GLY A 137 13.77 -31.83 -4.14
C GLY A 137 13.33 -30.67 -5.04
N ALA A 138 13.11 -30.97 -6.33
CA ALA A 138 12.68 -29.97 -7.30
C ALA A 138 11.25 -29.46 -7.04
N SER A 139 10.31 -30.37 -6.72
CA SER A 139 8.90 -30.02 -6.48
C SER A 139 8.73 -29.28 -5.17
N VAL A 140 9.39 -29.69 -4.08
CA VAL A 140 9.33 -28.97 -2.81
C VAL A 140 9.90 -27.57 -2.98
N LEU A 141 11.06 -27.41 -3.63
CA LEU A 141 11.62 -26.08 -3.85
C LEU A 141 10.71 -25.19 -4.72
N ALA A 142 10.15 -25.74 -5.81
CA ALA A 142 9.24 -25.02 -6.69
C ALA A 142 7.93 -24.63 -5.97
N GLU A 143 7.34 -25.57 -5.23
CA GLU A 143 6.07 -25.40 -4.52
C GLU A 143 6.21 -24.45 -3.33
N VAL A 144 7.34 -24.52 -2.59
CA VAL A 144 7.71 -23.54 -1.55
C VAL A 144 7.82 -22.14 -2.15
N VAL A 145 8.59 -21.98 -3.23
CA VAL A 145 8.75 -20.67 -3.90
C VAL A 145 7.41 -20.17 -4.44
N GLN A 146 6.57 -21.04 -4.98
CA GLN A 146 5.26 -20.68 -5.51
C GLN A 146 4.26 -20.28 -4.42
N VAL A 147 4.20 -20.99 -3.30
CA VAL A 147 3.33 -20.64 -2.16
C VAL A 147 3.78 -19.31 -1.53
N VAL A 148 5.09 -19.14 -1.35
CA VAL A 148 5.64 -17.96 -0.71
C VAL A 148 5.55 -16.73 -1.62
N THR A 149 6.00 -16.84 -2.88
CA THR A 149 6.00 -15.71 -3.83
C THR A 149 4.62 -15.45 -4.42
N GLY A 150 3.85 -16.51 -4.66
CA GLY A 150 2.57 -16.43 -5.36
C GLY A 150 1.33 -16.28 -4.47
N SER A 151 1.42 -16.56 -3.17
CA SER A 151 0.27 -16.40 -2.25
C SER A 151 0.60 -15.53 -1.05
N LEU A 152 1.73 -15.80 -0.38
CA LEU A 152 2.00 -15.19 0.91
C LEU A 152 2.43 -13.71 0.82
N ILE A 153 3.44 -13.42 -0.02
CA ILE A 153 3.88 -12.05 -0.26
C ILE A 153 2.70 -11.18 -0.74
N PRO A 154 1.93 -11.60 -1.77
CA PRO A 154 0.75 -10.85 -2.20
C PRO A 154 -0.30 -10.71 -1.11
N ALA A 155 -0.52 -11.71 -0.24
CA ALA A 155 -1.49 -11.60 0.85
C ALA A 155 -1.08 -10.56 1.90
N LEU A 156 0.20 -10.54 2.29
CA LEU A 156 0.76 -9.53 3.20
C LEU A 156 0.73 -8.12 2.59
N GLN A 157 1.06 -8.03 1.29
CA GLN A 157 0.95 -6.78 0.53
C GLN A 157 -0.49 -6.33 0.42
N ALA A 158 -1.42 -7.23 0.10
CA ALA A 158 -2.85 -6.93 0.00
C ALA A 158 -3.41 -6.45 1.35
N ALA A 159 -3.03 -7.08 2.46
CA ALA A 159 -3.44 -6.63 3.80
C ALA A 159 -2.89 -5.23 4.12
N SER A 160 -1.61 -4.98 3.83
CA SER A 160 -0.97 -3.68 4.07
C SER A 160 -1.56 -2.58 3.16
N SER A 161 -1.78 -2.89 1.88
CA SER A 161 -2.39 -2.00 0.90
C SER A 161 -3.87 -1.74 1.18
N ALA A 162 -4.62 -2.74 1.64
CA ALA A 162 -6.01 -2.55 2.06
C ALA A 162 -6.09 -1.62 3.27
N PHE A 163 -5.19 -1.79 4.24
CA PHE A 163 -5.12 -0.90 5.39
C PHE A 163 -4.75 0.53 5.01
N LEU A 164 -3.75 0.71 4.14
CA LEU A 164 -3.40 2.00 3.55
C LEU A 164 -4.58 2.63 2.81
N ALA A 165 -5.29 1.86 1.99
CA ALA A 165 -6.44 2.33 1.23
C ALA A 165 -7.58 2.79 2.15
N VAL A 166 -7.90 2.02 3.19
CA VAL A 166 -8.91 2.39 4.20
C VAL A 166 -8.51 3.66 4.93
N TRP A 167 -7.23 3.80 5.29
CA TRP A 167 -6.74 4.99 5.98
C TRP A 167 -6.80 6.25 5.11
N LEU A 168 -6.33 6.16 3.86
CA LEU A 168 -6.42 7.25 2.89
C LEU A 168 -7.88 7.62 2.59
N PHE A 169 -8.75 6.63 2.47
CA PHE A 169 -10.17 6.86 2.28
C PHE A 169 -10.80 7.58 3.47
N ALA A 170 -10.51 7.13 4.69
CA ALA A 170 -10.99 7.79 5.91
C ALA A 170 -10.50 9.24 6.01
N LEU A 171 -9.23 9.49 5.67
CA LEU A 171 -8.69 10.85 5.64
C LEU A 171 -9.37 11.71 4.57
N LEU A 172 -9.59 11.18 3.37
CA LEU A 172 -10.27 11.88 2.28
C LEU A 172 -11.69 12.28 2.70
N VAL A 173 -12.41 11.39 3.38
CA VAL A 173 -13.75 11.69 3.94
C VAL A 173 -13.71 12.82 4.97
N VAL A 174 -12.65 12.90 5.79
CA VAL A 174 -12.49 13.97 6.78
C VAL A 174 -12.15 15.31 6.12
N VAL A 175 -11.33 15.30 5.06
CA VAL A 175 -10.90 16.53 4.37
C VAL A 175 -12.00 17.08 3.46
N ASP A 176 -12.57 16.24 2.60
CA ASP A 176 -13.64 16.64 1.69
C ASP A 176 -14.59 15.45 1.41
N PRO A 177 -15.75 15.40 2.11
CA PRO A 177 -16.73 14.33 1.95
C PRO A 177 -17.29 14.24 0.53
N LEU A 178 -17.41 15.35 -0.19
CA LEU A 178 -18.00 15.37 -1.53
C LEU A 178 -17.02 14.78 -2.56
N LEU A 179 -15.73 15.10 -2.44
CA LEU A 179 -14.66 14.48 -3.20
C LEU A 179 -14.57 12.97 -2.91
N ALA A 180 -14.71 12.56 -1.65
CA ALA A 180 -14.68 11.14 -1.29
C ALA A 180 -15.84 10.35 -1.94
N VAL A 181 -17.06 10.88 -1.88
CA VAL A 181 -18.25 10.24 -2.49
C VAL A 181 -18.12 10.17 -4.01
N SER A 182 -17.75 11.28 -4.66
CA SER A 182 -17.59 11.32 -6.12
C SER A 182 -16.50 10.35 -6.61
N ALA A 183 -15.34 10.33 -5.96
CA ALA A 183 -14.27 9.40 -6.27
C ALA A 183 -14.71 7.94 -6.11
N THR A 184 -15.44 7.62 -5.02
CA THR A 184 -15.97 6.27 -4.77
C THR A 184 -16.94 5.84 -5.85
N VAL A 185 -17.86 6.73 -6.26
CA VAL A 185 -18.85 6.44 -7.30
C VAL A 185 -18.17 6.21 -8.64
N VAL A 186 -17.23 7.07 -9.04
CA VAL A 186 -16.52 6.96 -10.32
C VAL A 186 -15.64 5.71 -10.37
N MET A 187 -14.86 5.45 -9.32
CA MET A 187 -14.03 4.25 -9.24
C MET A 187 -14.89 2.98 -9.13
N GLY A 188 -15.95 3.01 -8.33
CA GLY A 188 -16.87 1.88 -8.17
C GLY A 188 -17.60 1.53 -9.46
N ALA A 189 -18.10 2.54 -10.18
CA ALA A 189 -18.78 2.35 -11.46
C ALA A 189 -17.83 1.82 -12.55
N SER A 190 -16.62 2.37 -12.65
CA SER A 190 -15.62 1.92 -13.63
C SER A 190 -15.19 0.47 -13.37
N TYR A 191 -14.79 0.13 -12.13
CA TYR A 191 -14.40 -1.24 -11.78
C TYR A 191 -15.58 -2.22 -11.89
N GLY A 192 -16.77 -1.82 -11.44
CA GLY A 192 -17.98 -2.62 -11.55
C GLY A 192 -18.34 -2.94 -13.00
N GLY A 193 -18.28 -1.92 -13.88
CA GLY A 193 -18.48 -2.08 -15.32
C GLY A 193 -17.46 -3.02 -15.96
N LEU A 194 -16.18 -2.87 -15.59
CA LEU A 194 -15.10 -3.74 -16.08
C LEU A 194 -15.32 -5.20 -15.66
N ILE A 195 -15.61 -5.45 -14.38
CA ILE A 195 -15.86 -6.80 -13.87
C ILE A 195 -17.10 -7.40 -14.54
N PHE A 196 -18.16 -6.62 -14.74
CA PHE A 196 -19.37 -7.08 -15.41
C PHE A 196 -19.08 -7.47 -16.86
N ALA A 197 -18.36 -6.63 -17.61
CA ALA A 197 -17.97 -6.90 -18.99
C ALA A 197 -17.04 -8.12 -19.13
N VAL A 198 -16.04 -8.24 -18.26
CA VAL A 198 -15.11 -9.38 -18.24
C VAL A 198 -15.85 -10.66 -17.86
N LYS A 199 -16.66 -10.65 -16.80
CA LYS A 199 -17.44 -11.84 -16.40
C LYS A 199 -18.45 -12.25 -17.48
N ALA A 200 -19.10 -11.30 -18.14
CA ALA A 200 -20.00 -11.60 -19.25
C ALA A 200 -19.26 -12.28 -20.42
N THR A 201 -18.05 -11.82 -20.74
CA THR A 201 -17.21 -12.38 -21.79
C THR A 201 -16.69 -13.77 -21.42
N VAL A 202 -16.16 -13.94 -20.20
CA VAL A 202 -15.66 -15.23 -19.69
C VAL A 202 -16.78 -16.27 -19.61
N ARG A 203 -17.99 -15.87 -19.18
CA ARG A 203 -19.16 -16.77 -19.14
C ARG A 203 -19.63 -17.17 -20.53
N ARG A 204 -19.46 -16.31 -21.55
CA ARG A 204 -19.78 -16.64 -22.94
C ARG A 204 -18.78 -17.66 -23.52
N ILE A 205 -17.50 -17.46 -23.28
CA ILE A 205 -16.43 -18.35 -23.79
C ILE A 205 -16.42 -19.70 -23.04
N GLY A 206 -16.75 -19.71 -21.75
CA GLY A 206 -16.84 -20.93 -20.94
C GLY A 206 -18.11 -21.76 -21.15
N ALA A 207 -19.07 -21.29 -21.97
CA ALA A 207 -20.25 -22.06 -22.35
C ALA A 207 -20.05 -22.84 -23.67
N ASP A 208 -18.94 -22.58 -24.38
CA ASP A 208 -18.59 -23.19 -25.67
C ASP A 208 -17.58 -24.37 -25.52
N TRP A 209 -17.30 -24.81 -24.29
CA TRP A 209 -16.46 -25.98 -23.94
C TRP A 209 -17.22 -26.93 -23.02
#